data_AF-A0A0R0I8Z4-F1
#
_entry.id   AF-A0A0R0I8Z4-F1
#
_cell.length_a   1.000
_cell.length_b   1.000
_cell.length_c   1.000
_cell.angle_alpha   90.00
_cell.angle_beta   90.00
_cell.angle_gamma   90.00
#
_symmetry.space_group_name_H-M   'P 1'
#
loop_
_entity.id
_entity.type
_entity.pdbx_description
1 polymer ?
#
loop_
_entity_poly.entity_id
_entity_poly.type
_entity_poly.pdbx_seq_one_letter_code
_entity_poly.pdbx_strand_id
1 'polypeptide(L)'
;MKVSKDYLNFQPYTLEGAEANKWRWFERCIGALDGTHILVTVSPYERPRYHNRKGDVSTNVLAACDPDLRWERSAGDSRVLRDALRRQNKLEIPTGNISWK
;
A
#
# COMPACT_ATOMS: atom_id res chain seq x y z
N MET A 1 10.39 0.89 -3.56
CA MET A 1 9.63 -0.06 -4.38
C MET A 1 9.44 0.59 -5.74
N LYS A 2 10.23 0.22 -6.75
CA LYS A 2 9.93 0.62 -8.13
C LYS A 2 8.71 -0.19 -8.56
N VAL A 3 7.55 0.45 -8.63
CA VAL A 3 6.41 -0.04 -9.41
C VAL A 3 6.93 -0.10 -10.86
N SER A 4 6.84 -1.26 -11.50
CA SER A 4 7.27 -1.39 -12.89
C SER A 4 6.44 -0.42 -13.74
N LYS A 5 7.02 0.13 -14.82
CA LYS A 5 6.23 0.90 -15.77
C LYS A 5 5.08 0.07 -16.33
N ASP A 6 5.26 -1.24 -16.38
CA ASP A 6 4.28 -2.22 -16.83
C ASP A 6 3.00 -2.15 -15.99
N TYR A 7 3.09 -1.91 -14.68
CA TYR A 7 1.92 -1.72 -13.82
C TYR A 7 1.15 -0.44 -14.13
N LEU A 8 1.87 0.63 -14.51
CA LEU A 8 1.24 1.89 -14.91
C LEU A 8 0.67 1.83 -16.32
N ASN A 9 1.14 0.88 -17.13
CA ASN A 9 0.69 0.63 -18.50
C ASN A 9 -0.50 -0.37 -18.56
N PHE A 10 -1.31 -0.45 -17.51
CA PHE A 10 -2.52 -1.24 -17.55
C PHE A 10 -3.41 -0.76 -18.70
N GLN A 11 -3.70 -1.68 -19.62
CA GLN A 11 -4.72 -1.48 -20.64
C GLN A 11 -6.02 -1.15 -19.90
N PRO A 12 -6.74 -0.07 -20.27
CA PRO A 12 -8.03 0.19 -19.68
C PRO A 12 -8.90 -1.05 -19.88
N TYR A 13 -9.31 -1.70 -18.79
CA TYR A 13 -10.31 -2.76 -18.89
C TYR A 13 -11.59 -2.12 -19.39
N THR A 14 -11.96 -2.43 -20.63
CA THR A 14 -13.32 -2.20 -21.10
C THR A 14 -14.20 -3.25 -20.41
N LEU A 15 -14.74 -2.88 -19.26
CA LEU A 15 -15.70 -3.71 -18.54
C LEU A 15 -17.01 -3.66 -19.33
N GLU A 16 -17.39 -4.79 -19.93
CA GLU A 16 -18.66 -4.94 -20.63
C GLU A 16 -19.64 -5.80 -19.83
N GLY A 17 -20.95 -5.58 -20.02
CA GLY A 17 -22.00 -6.39 -19.41
C GLY A 17 -22.16 -6.20 -17.89
N ALA A 18 -22.41 -7.29 -17.17
CA ALA A 18 -22.71 -7.26 -15.73
C ALA A 18 -21.55 -6.72 -14.87
N GLU A 19 -20.30 -6.98 -15.29
CA GLU A 19 -19.11 -6.45 -14.62
C GLU A 19 -19.03 -4.92 -14.76
N ALA A 20 -19.47 -4.33 -15.88
CA ALA A 20 -19.50 -2.88 -16.06
C ALA A 20 -20.33 -2.18 -14.96
N ASN A 21 -21.51 -2.73 -14.64
CA ASN A 21 -22.37 -2.17 -13.60
C ASN A 21 -21.78 -2.33 -12.19
N LYS A 22 -21.08 -3.44 -11.93
CA LYS A 22 -20.40 -3.70 -10.65
C LYS A 22 -19.26 -2.70 -10.43
N TRP A 23 -18.50 -2.39 -11.47
CA TRP A 23 -17.32 -1.52 -11.41
C TRP A 23 -17.57 -0.07 -11.81
N ARG A 24 -18.84 0.33 -12.06
CA ARG A 24 -19.21 1.67 -12.54
C ARG A 24 -18.71 2.83 -11.66
N TRP A 25 -18.58 2.58 -10.36
CA TRP A 25 -18.08 3.56 -9.38
C TRP A 25 -16.56 3.60 -9.28
N PHE A 26 -15.89 2.64 -9.90
CA PHE A 26 -14.45 2.45 -9.92
C PHE A 26 -13.91 2.58 -11.34
N GLU A 27 -14.56 3.40 -12.18
CA GLU A 27 -14.11 3.65 -13.54
C GLU A 27 -12.66 4.17 -13.51
N ARG A 28 -11.76 3.53 -14.27
CA ARG A 28 -10.30 3.80 -14.30
C ARG A 28 -9.53 3.42 -13.03
N CYS A 29 -10.13 2.67 -12.10
CA CYS A 29 -9.40 2.07 -10.99
C CYS A 29 -8.39 1.05 -11.53
N ILE A 30 -7.11 1.19 -11.15
CA ILE A 30 -6.04 0.26 -11.52
C ILE A 30 -6.03 -0.99 -10.63
N GLY A 31 -6.73 -0.96 -9.50
CA GLY A 31 -6.67 -1.99 -8.47
C GLY A 31 -7.03 -1.47 -7.08
N ALA A 32 -7.13 -2.36 -6.11
CA ALA A 32 -7.32 -2.01 -4.70
C ALA A 32 -5.99 -2.08 -3.95
N LEU A 33 -5.79 -1.17 -3.00
CA LEU A 33 -4.66 -1.16 -2.09
C LEU A 33 -5.18 -1.28 -0.67
N ASP A 34 -4.70 -2.28 0.05
CA ASP A 34 -5.05 -2.52 1.45
C ASP A 34 -3.80 -2.85 2.28
N GLY A 35 -3.88 -2.59 3.58
CA GLY A 35 -2.82 -2.80 4.55
C GLY A 35 -3.21 -3.83 5.61
N THR A 36 -2.33 -4.80 5.84
CA THR A 36 -2.52 -5.79 6.91
C THR A 36 -1.30 -5.91 7.81
N HIS A 37 -1.54 -6.11 9.10
CA HIS A 37 -0.48 -6.39 10.06
C HIS A 37 -0.14 -7.87 10.05
N ILE A 38 1.13 -8.19 9.78
CA ILE A 38 1.67 -9.54 9.99
C ILE A 38 2.48 -9.56 11.28
N LEU A 39 2.31 -10.61 12.09
CA LEU A 39 3.13 -10.82 13.28
C LEU A 39 4.58 -11.06 12.88
N VAL A 40 5.53 -10.51 13.65
CA VAL A 40 6.96 -10.68 13.39
C VAL A 40 7.70 -11.09 14.66
N THR A 41 8.68 -11.97 14.50
CA THR A 41 9.60 -12.35 15.58
C THR A 41 10.87 -11.53 15.44
N VAL A 42 11.17 -10.71 16.45
CA VAL A 42 12.37 -9.86 16.51
C VAL A 42 13.06 -10.01 17.86
N SER A 43 14.33 -9.60 17.94
CA SER A 43 15.09 -9.62 19.19
C SER A 43 14.41 -8.74 20.26
N PRO A 44 14.56 -9.05 21.57
CA PRO A 44 13.94 -8.26 22.64
C PRO A 44 14.25 -6.76 22.58
N TYR A 45 15.47 -6.41 22.14
CA TYR A 45 15.92 -5.03 21.97
C TYR A 45 15.21 -4.29 20.80
N GLU A 46 14.74 -5.03 19.80
CA GLU A 46 14.07 -4.46 18.63
C GLU A 46 12.55 -4.39 18.77
N ARG A 47 11.94 -5.18 19.66
CA ARG A 47 10.49 -5.25 19.86
C ARG A 47 9.80 -3.88 19.93
N PRO A 48 10.32 -2.87 20.67
CA PRO A 48 9.65 -1.57 20.76
C PRO A 48 9.39 -0.88 19.40
N ARG A 49 10.20 -1.19 18.37
CA ARG A 49 10.05 -0.62 17.02
C ARG A 49 8.91 -1.25 16.22
N TYR A 50 8.45 -2.43 16.63
CA TYR A 50 7.44 -3.25 15.93
C TYR A 50 6.15 -3.38 16.75
N HIS A 51 5.99 -2.62 17.84
CA HIS A 51 4.74 -2.63 18.59
C HIS A 51 3.64 -1.91 17.81
N ASN A 52 2.50 -2.56 17.62
CA ASN A 52 1.29 -1.92 17.11
C ASN A 52 0.49 -1.25 18.24
N ARG A 53 -0.63 -0.62 17.89
CA ARG A 53 -1.55 0.03 18.85
C ARG A 53 -2.13 -0.94 19.90
N LYS A 54 -2.19 -2.24 19.62
CA LYS A 54 -2.69 -3.29 20.51
C LYS A 54 -1.60 -3.91 21.39
N GLY A 55 -0.33 -3.53 21.20
CA GLY A 55 0.81 -4.08 21.91
C GLY A 55 1.43 -5.33 21.28
N ASP A 56 0.91 -5.80 20.15
CA ASP A 56 1.51 -6.94 19.44
C ASP A 56 2.76 -6.50 18.66
N VAL A 57 3.70 -7.43 18.52
CA VAL A 57 4.89 -7.26 17.67
C VAL A 57 4.52 -7.62 16.23
N SER A 58 4.25 -6.62 15.41
CA SER A 58 3.81 -6.79 14.02
C SER A 58 4.35 -5.71 13.09
N THR A 59 4.40 -5.98 11.79
CA THR A 59 4.67 -4.96 10.75
C THR A 59 3.46 -4.84 9.84
N ASN A 60 3.11 -3.60 9.48
CA ASN A 60 2.13 -3.38 8.41
C ASN A 60 2.76 -3.76 7.07
N VAL A 61 1.95 -4.37 6.22
CA VAL A 61 2.26 -4.76 4.86
C VAL A 61 1.15 -4.24 3.98
N LEU A 62 1.50 -3.34 3.06
CA LEU A 62 0.61 -2.93 1.98
C LEU A 62 0.68 -3.95 0.86
N ALA A 63 -0.47 -4.30 0.31
CA ALA A 63 -0.60 -5.12 -0.87
C ALA A 63 -1.53 -4.43 -1.87
N ALA A 64 -1.19 -4.54 -3.16
CA ALA A 64 -2.04 -4.07 -4.24
C ALA A 64 -2.53 -5.28 -5.05
N CYS A 65 -3.81 -5.28 -5.39
CA CYS A 65 -4.42 -6.26 -6.29
C CYS A 65 -5.03 -5.58 -7.51
N ASP A 66 -4.93 -6.22 -8.67
CA ASP A 66 -5.63 -5.79 -9.88
C ASP A 66 -7.14 -6.10 -9.79
N PRO A 67 -7.98 -5.63 -10.74
CA PRO A 67 -9.41 -5.94 -10.76
C PRO A 67 -9.75 -7.45 -10.82
N ASP A 68 -8.82 -8.27 -11.30
CA ASP A 68 -8.92 -9.74 -11.32
C ASP A 68 -8.48 -10.38 -9.98
N LEU A 69 -8.28 -9.56 -8.94
CA LEU A 69 -7.85 -9.94 -7.59
C LEU A 69 -6.48 -10.64 -7.55
N ARG A 70 -5.63 -10.40 -8.55
CA ARG A 70 -4.28 -10.94 -8.56
C ARG A 70 -3.38 -10.03 -7.75
N TRP A 71 -2.74 -10.61 -6.75
CA TRP A 71 -1.73 -9.94 -5.95
C TRP A 71 -0.44 -9.85 -6.74
N GLU A 72 -0.05 -8.65 -7.14
CA GLU A 72 1.23 -8.52 -7.82
C GLU A 72 2.37 -8.47 -6.81
N ARG A 73 2.24 -7.60 -5.79
CA ARG A 73 3.35 -7.28 -4.89
C ARG A 73 2.85 -6.77 -3.54
N SER A 74 3.62 -7.07 -2.51
CA SER A 74 3.46 -6.50 -1.17
C SER A 74 4.74 -5.79 -0.73
N ALA A 75 4.59 -4.78 0.13
CA ALA A 75 5.71 -4.06 0.72
C ALA A 75 5.36 -3.58 2.13
N GLY A 76 6.31 -3.71 3.06
CA GLY A 76 6.16 -3.13 4.38
C GLY A 76 6.14 -1.60 4.32
N ASP A 77 5.29 -0.95 5.10
CA ASP A 77 5.09 0.51 5.11
C ASP A 77 6.39 1.27 5.30
N SER A 78 7.26 0.80 6.19
CA SER A 78 8.57 1.42 6.43
C SER A 78 9.45 1.44 5.18
N ARG A 79 9.35 0.41 4.32
CA ARG A 79 10.06 0.37 3.03
C ARG A 79 9.39 1.29 2.01
N VAL A 80 8.07 1.37 2.00
CA VAL A 80 7.32 2.28 1.12
C VAL A 80 7.64 3.73 1.47
N LEU A 81 7.56 4.12 2.74
CA LEU A 81 7.92 5.44 3.24
C LEU A 81 9.38 5.78 2.92
N ARG A 82 10.31 4.89 3.25
CA ARG A 82 11.75 5.10 2.97
C ARG A 82 12.03 5.29 1.49
N ASP A 83 11.32 4.59 0.62
CA ASP A 83 11.44 4.76 -0.83
C ASP A 83 10.87 6.10 -1.28
N ALA A 84 9.68 6.47 -0.80
CA ALA A 84 9.02 7.73 -1.13
C ALA A 84 9.88 8.95 -0.74
N LEU A 85 10.58 8.89 0.39
CA LEU A 85 11.49 9.94 0.86
C LEU A 85 12.80 10.04 0.05
N ARG A 86 13.21 8.98 -0.65
CA ARG A 86 14.48 8.90 -1.42
C ARG A 86 14.33 9.27 -2.90
N ARG A 87 13.11 9.41 -3.41
CA ARG A 87 12.85 9.71 -4.83
C ARG A 87 13.25 11.15 -5.20
N GLN A 88 13.49 11.39 -6.49
CA GLN A 88 13.72 12.75 -7.00
C GLN A 88 12.50 13.64 -6.76
N ASN A 89 11.30 13.12 -7.01
CA ASN A 89 10.01 13.69 -6.60
C ASN A 89 9.64 13.19 -5.20
N LYS A 90 10.48 13.49 -4.22
CA LYS A 90 10.33 13.02 -2.83
C LYS A 90 8.96 13.39 -2.24
N LEU A 91 8.47 12.53 -1.35
CA LEU A 91 7.35 12.88 -0.47
C LEU A 91 7.76 14.07 0.42
N GLU A 92 7.04 15.18 0.30
CA GLU A 92 7.22 16.34 1.18
C GLU A 92 6.30 16.20 2.40
N ILE A 93 6.90 16.20 3.59
CA ILE A 93 6.15 16.18 4.85
C ILE A 93 5.90 17.63 5.24
N PRO A 94 4.65 18.11 5.31
CA PRO A 94 4.35 19.48 5.73
C PRO A 94 4.90 19.72 7.13
N THR A 95 5.72 20.76 7.29
CA THR A 95 6.16 21.23 8.60
C THR A 95 5.04 22.06 9.22
N GLY A 96 4.08 21.39 9.82
CA GLY A 96 3.00 22.01 10.61
C GLY A 96 2.61 21.08 11.76
N ASN A 97 2.07 21.65 12.83
CA ASN A 97 1.52 20.84 13.91
C ASN A 97 0.28 20.09 13.38
N ILE A 98 0.43 18.80 13.08
CA ILE A 98 -0.68 17.92 12.79
C ILE A 98 -1.35 17.61 14.13
N SER A 99 -2.37 18.37 14.50
CA SER A 99 -3.26 18.00 15.61
C SER A 99 -4.16 16.87 15.13
N TRP A 100 -3.97 15.67 15.65
CA TRP A 100 -4.99 14.61 15.55
C TRP A 100 -6.16 15.03 16.43
N LYS A 101 -7.33 15.28 15.83
CA LYS A 101 -8.59 15.41 16.57
C LYS A 101 -9.12 14.03 16.94
#